data_AF-A0A484Z4J7-F1
#
_entry.id   AF-A0A484Z4J7-F1
#
_cell.length_a   1.000
_cell.length_b   1.000
_cell.length_c   1.000
_cell.angle_alpha   90.00
_cell.angle_beta   90.00
_cell.angle_gamma   90.00
#
_symmetry.space_group_name_H-M   'P 1'
#
loop_
_entity.id
_entity.type
_entity.pdbx_description
1 polymer ?
#
loop_
_entity_poly.entity_id
_entity_poly.type
_entity_poly.pdbx_seq_one_letter_code
_entity_poly.pdbx_strand_id
1 'polypeptide(L)'
;MALIYGAGPMGLVTVQALKGVYKVKQVIVVDRIDERLAMAQRSGADWVINNGEQSLQAVLEEKGIKPTLIIDAACHPSILQEAITLASPAARIVLMGFSSDPSQIVQQGITGKELSIFSSRLNANKFPVVIDWLERGLIDPEKTGYPYL
;
A
#
# COMPACT_ATOMS: atom_id res chain seq x y z
N MET A 1 -8.15 -4.59 6.91
CA MET A 1 -8.13 -3.49 5.90
C MET A 1 -6.68 -3.22 5.53
N ALA A 2 -6.42 -2.89 4.26
CA ALA A 2 -5.10 -2.51 3.79
C ALA A 2 -5.05 -1.02 3.43
N LEU A 3 -3.96 -0.36 3.81
CA LEU A 3 -3.58 0.98 3.35
C LEU A 3 -2.32 0.85 2.48
N ILE A 4 -2.34 1.44 1.29
CA ILE A 4 -1.21 1.43 0.36
C ILE A 4 -0.77 2.87 0.14
N TYR A 5 0.47 3.17 0.46
CA TYR A 5 1.13 4.40 0.04
C TYR A 5 1.69 4.24 -1.36
N GLY A 6 1.33 5.16 -2.25
CA GLY A 6 1.76 5.19 -3.64
C GLY A 6 0.79 4.46 -4.55
N ALA A 7 0.31 5.18 -5.56
CA ALA A 7 -0.50 4.70 -6.68
C ALA A 7 0.32 4.61 -7.97
N GLY A 8 1.63 4.37 -7.85
CA GLY A 8 2.48 3.98 -8.97
C GLY A 8 2.35 2.50 -9.32
N PRO A 9 3.13 1.98 -10.30
CA PRO A 9 3.08 0.59 -10.78
C PRO A 9 2.96 -0.46 -9.66
N MET A 10 3.86 -0.40 -8.67
CA MET A 10 3.90 -1.33 -7.55
C MET A 10 2.65 -1.27 -6.66
N GLY A 11 2.14 -0.06 -6.41
CA GLY A 11 0.91 0.14 -5.64
C GLY A 11 -0.29 -0.41 -6.39
N LEU A 12 -0.41 -0.15 -7.69
CA LEU A 12 -1.55 -0.59 -8.50
C LEU A 12 -1.60 -2.11 -8.66
N VAL A 13 -0.47 -2.78 -8.92
CA VAL A 13 -0.45 -4.26 -8.95
C VAL A 13 -0.76 -4.85 -7.57
N THR A 14 -0.37 -4.16 -6.49
CA THR A 14 -0.71 -4.56 -5.12
C THR A 14 -2.20 -4.45 -4.87
N VAL A 15 -2.86 -3.36 -5.29
CA VAL A 15 -4.33 -3.21 -5.22
C VAL A 15 -5.00 -4.40 -5.89
N GLN A 16 -4.60 -4.72 -7.13
CA GLN A 16 -5.18 -5.81 -7.89
C GLN A 16 -4.95 -7.17 -7.22
N ALA A 17 -3.76 -7.45 -6.70
CA ALA A 17 -3.51 -8.68 -5.96
C ALA A 17 -4.40 -8.76 -4.70
N LEU A 18 -4.50 -7.69 -3.91
CA LEU A 18 -5.33 -7.68 -2.70
C LEU A 18 -6.81 -7.88 -3.00
N LYS A 19 -7.34 -7.21 -4.03
CA LYS A 19 -8.77 -7.26 -4.39
C LYS A 19 -9.12 -8.52 -5.18
N GLY A 20 -8.33 -8.83 -6.19
CA GLY A 20 -8.56 -9.90 -7.16
C GLY A 20 -8.21 -11.28 -6.62
N VAL A 21 -7.07 -11.43 -5.95
CA VAL A 21 -6.57 -12.72 -5.46
C VAL A 21 -7.00 -12.96 -4.02
N TYR A 22 -6.63 -12.04 -3.12
CA TYR A 22 -6.81 -12.23 -1.67
C TYR A 22 -8.19 -11.78 -1.16
N LYS A 23 -9.02 -11.20 -2.04
CA LYS A 23 -10.38 -10.73 -1.72
C LYS A 23 -10.44 -9.84 -0.47
N VAL A 24 -9.45 -8.96 -0.31
CA VAL A 24 -9.42 -7.99 0.79
C VAL A 24 -10.62 -7.07 0.68
N LYS A 25 -11.43 -7.02 1.75
CA LYS A 25 -12.70 -6.28 1.78
C LYS A 25 -12.53 -4.78 1.56
N GLN A 26 -11.47 -4.19 2.12
CA GLN A 26 -11.21 -2.75 2.05
C GLN A 26 -9.73 -2.48 1.80
N VAL A 27 -9.46 -1.82 0.67
CA VAL A 27 -8.15 -1.33 0.23
C VAL A 27 -8.26 0.18 0.04
N ILE A 28 -7.49 0.92 0.84
CA ILE A 28 -7.36 2.38 0.75
C ILE A 28 -6.01 2.67 0.10
N VAL A 29 -5.99 3.56 -0.88
CA VAL A 29 -4.75 4.02 -1.52
C VAL A 29 -4.55 5.50 -1.24
N VAL A 30 -3.33 5.87 -0.90
CA VAL A 30 -2.93 7.25 -0.68
C VAL A 30 -1.80 7.61 -1.64
N ASP A 31 -1.91 8.76 -2.29
CA ASP A 31 -0.91 9.35 -3.19
C ASP A 31 -1.12 10.88 -3.18
N ARG A 32 -0.25 11.62 -3.86
CA ARG A 32 -0.35 13.08 -4.01
C ARG A 32 -0.87 13.51 -5.37
N ILE A 33 -0.95 12.58 -6.32
CA ILE A 33 -1.30 12.85 -7.72
C ILE A 33 -2.67 12.25 -8.02
N ASP A 34 -3.66 13.11 -8.29
CA ASP A 34 -5.06 12.69 -8.49
C ASP A 34 -5.23 11.74 -9.68
N GLU A 35 -4.45 11.91 -10.75
CA GLU A 35 -4.49 11.01 -11.90
C GLU A 35 -4.09 9.57 -11.51
N ARG A 36 -3.14 9.43 -10.58
CA ARG A 36 -2.73 8.12 -10.04
C ARG A 36 -3.79 7.56 -9.09
N LEU A 37 -4.44 8.41 -8.30
CA LEU A 37 -5.58 7.98 -7.47
C LEU A 37 -6.74 7.47 -8.34
N ALA A 38 -7.02 8.13 -9.47
CA ALA A 38 -8.00 7.64 -10.44
C ALA A 38 -7.59 6.27 -11.02
N MET A 39 -6.29 6.05 -11.28
CA MET A 39 -5.78 4.71 -11.67
C MET A 39 -5.97 3.68 -10.56
N ALA A 40 -5.76 4.05 -9.30
CA ALA A 40 -5.98 3.17 -8.15
C ALA A 40 -7.46 2.75 -8.02
N GLN A 41 -8.40 3.67 -8.22
CA GLN A 41 -9.83 3.35 -8.26
C GLN A 41 -10.16 2.36 -9.39
N ARG A 42 -9.64 2.61 -10.61
CA ARG A 42 -9.80 1.67 -11.74
C ARG A 42 -9.19 0.29 -11.47
N SER A 43 -8.09 0.26 -10.73
CA SER A 43 -7.42 -0.99 -10.29
C SER A 43 -8.17 -1.70 -9.15
N GLY A 44 -9.22 -1.10 -8.58
CA GLY A 44 -10.10 -1.72 -7.58
C GLY A 44 -9.93 -1.22 -6.15
N ALA A 45 -9.19 -0.12 -5.92
CA ALA A 45 -9.15 0.52 -4.62
C ALA A 45 -10.56 0.96 -4.21
N ASP A 46 -10.96 0.67 -2.98
CA ASP A 46 -12.29 1.04 -2.50
C ASP A 46 -12.34 2.54 -2.20
N TRP A 47 -11.24 3.09 -1.67
CA TRP A 47 -11.12 4.48 -1.24
C TRP A 47 -9.76 5.02 -1.69
N VAL A 48 -9.73 6.30 -2.05
CA VAL A 48 -8.50 7.02 -2.38
C VAL A 48 -8.40 8.31 -1.59
N ILE A 49 -7.19 8.69 -1.20
CA ILE A 49 -6.92 9.88 -0.40
C ILE A 49 -5.76 10.63 -1.03
N ASN A 50 -5.94 11.94 -1.29
CA ASN A 50 -4.84 12.81 -1.66
C ASN A 50 -4.17 13.38 -0.40
N ASN A 51 -2.99 12.86 -0.04
CA ASN A 51 -2.24 13.35 1.14
C ASN A 51 -1.30 14.53 0.84
N GLY A 52 -1.42 15.13 -0.34
CA GLY A 52 -0.90 16.47 -0.63
C GLY A 52 -1.85 17.57 -0.18
N GLU A 53 -3.16 17.28 -0.14
CA GLU A 53 -4.20 18.25 0.20
C GLU A 53 -4.65 18.18 1.67
N GLN A 54 -4.67 16.97 2.22
CA GLN A 54 -5.16 16.72 3.58
C GLN A 54 -4.22 15.81 4.36
N SER A 55 -4.20 15.95 5.68
CA SER A 55 -3.47 15.03 6.55
C SER A 55 -4.14 13.66 6.50
N LEU A 56 -3.38 12.64 6.08
CA LEU A 56 -3.87 11.26 6.07
C LEU A 56 -4.31 10.83 7.46
N GLN A 57 -3.56 11.19 8.51
CA GLN A 57 -3.93 10.89 9.88
C GLN A 57 -5.31 11.45 10.25
N ALA A 58 -5.56 12.73 9.95
CA ALA A 58 -6.83 13.37 10.27
C ALA A 58 -8.00 12.67 9.55
N VAL A 59 -7.83 12.32 8.27
CA VAL A 59 -8.84 11.62 7.48
C VAL A 59 -9.14 10.22 8.05
N LEU A 60 -8.12 9.48 8.48
CA LEU A 60 -8.33 8.16 9.08
C LEU A 60 -8.97 8.25 10.47
N GLU A 61 -8.58 9.24 11.28
CA GLU A 61 -9.16 9.48 12.61
C GLU A 61 -10.64 9.85 12.54
N GLU A 62 -11.02 10.78 11.66
CA GLU A 62 -12.41 11.17 11.42
C GLU A 62 -13.30 9.97 11.07
N LYS A 63 -12.73 9.01 10.35
CA LYS A 63 -13.43 7.80 9.88
C LYS A 63 -13.33 6.62 10.84
N GLY A 64 -12.62 6.77 11.97
CA GLY A 64 -12.37 5.68 12.91
C GLY A 64 -11.57 4.52 12.31
N ILE A 65 -10.74 4.79 11.29
CA ILE A 65 -10.00 3.78 10.54
C ILE A 65 -8.61 3.58 11.14
N LYS A 66 -8.25 2.32 11.40
CA LYS A 66 -6.89 1.90 11.76
C LYS A 66 -6.45 0.72 10.87
N PRO A 67 -5.48 0.91 9.96
CA PRO A 67 -5.05 -0.15 9.06
C PRO A 67 -4.34 -1.30 9.81
N THR A 68 -4.69 -2.54 9.45
CA THR A 68 -4.05 -3.77 9.95
C THR A 68 -2.92 -4.25 9.04
N LEU A 69 -2.89 -3.75 7.80
CA LEU A 69 -1.86 -3.98 6.80
C LEU A 69 -1.54 -2.62 6.17
N ILE A 70 -0.27 -2.24 6.15
CA ILE A 70 0.22 -1.03 5.50
C ILE A 70 1.31 -1.44 4.51
N ILE A 71 1.23 -0.95 3.29
CA ILE A 71 2.21 -1.23 2.23
C ILE A 71 2.76 0.09 1.74
N ASP A 72 4.07 0.28 1.88
CA ASP A 72 4.79 1.43 1.34
C ASP A 72 5.38 1.10 -0.04
N ALA A 73 4.66 1.54 -1.08
CA ALA A 73 5.08 1.50 -2.48
C ALA A 73 5.50 2.90 -3.00
N ALA A 74 5.47 3.93 -2.15
CA ALA A 74 5.94 5.28 -2.46
C ALA A 74 7.38 5.52 -2.01
N CYS A 75 7.83 4.79 -1.00
CA CYS A 75 9.23 4.61 -0.63
C CYS A 75 9.92 5.88 -0.12
N HIS A 76 9.15 6.85 0.39
CA HIS A 76 9.70 8.07 0.99
C HIS A 76 10.08 7.83 2.46
N PRO A 77 11.25 8.26 2.95
CA PRO A 77 11.74 7.95 4.31
C PRO A 77 10.78 8.36 5.44
N SER A 78 9.95 9.38 5.25
CA SER A 78 8.97 9.81 6.25
C SER A 78 7.80 8.84 6.44
N ILE A 79 7.51 7.99 5.46
CA ILE A 79 6.31 7.14 5.44
C ILE A 79 6.37 6.08 6.53
N LEU A 80 7.55 5.52 6.82
CA LEU A 80 7.66 4.47 7.84
C LEU A 80 7.19 4.97 9.21
N GLN A 81 7.58 6.17 9.62
CA GLN A 81 7.16 6.73 10.91
C GLN A 81 5.67 7.06 10.94
N GLU A 82 5.13 7.59 9.84
CA GLU A 82 3.69 7.83 9.72
C GLU A 82 2.91 6.49 9.78
N ALA A 83 3.35 5.47 9.04
CA ALA A 83 2.76 4.14 9.04
C ALA A 83 2.76 3.50 10.44
N ILE A 84 3.86 3.62 11.21
CA ILE A 84 3.92 3.18 12.61
C ILE A 84 2.85 3.89 13.46
N THR A 85 2.63 5.18 13.20
CA THR A 85 1.66 6.01 13.93
C THR A 85 0.22 5.62 13.58
N LEU A 86 -0.09 5.39 12.30
CA LEU A 86 -1.43 5.04 11.82
C LEU A 86 -1.83 3.58 12.07
N ALA A 87 -0.86 2.68 12.13
CA ALA A 87 -1.07 1.25 12.30
C ALA A 87 -1.96 0.90 13.51
N SER A 88 -2.84 -0.10 13.35
CA SER A 88 -3.52 -0.76 14.46
C SER A 88 -2.52 -1.57 15.31
N PRO A 89 -2.87 -1.94 16.55
CA PRO A 89 -2.16 -3.00 17.25
C PRO A 89 -2.04 -4.27 16.39
N ALA A 90 -0.91 -4.97 16.50
CA ALA A 90 -0.50 -6.16 15.76
C ALA A 90 -0.51 -6.01 14.22
N ALA A 91 -0.46 -4.78 13.70
CA ALA A 91 -0.44 -4.55 12.26
C ALA A 91 0.88 -4.96 11.61
N ARG A 92 0.84 -5.16 10.29
CA ARG A 92 1.99 -5.45 9.46
C ARG A 92 2.29 -4.28 8.54
N ILE A 93 3.56 -3.87 8.48
CA ILE A 93 4.05 -2.83 7.57
C ILE A 93 5.01 -3.49 6.58
N VAL A 94 4.78 -3.29 5.28
CA VAL A 94 5.62 -3.80 4.20
C VAL A 94 6.33 -2.64 3.51
N LEU A 95 7.65 -2.70 3.44
CA LEU A 95 8.50 -1.71 2.78
C LEU A 95 9.01 -2.25 1.44
N MET A 96 8.92 -1.42 0.40
CA MET A 96 9.42 -1.73 -0.95
C MET A 96 10.47 -0.73 -1.45
N GLY A 97 10.92 0.18 -0.58
CA GLY A 97 11.88 1.23 -0.91
C GLY A 97 13.34 0.79 -0.88
N PHE A 98 14.16 1.46 -1.69
CA PHE A 98 15.62 1.29 -1.78
C PHE A 98 16.38 2.57 -1.43
N SER A 99 15.72 3.57 -0.82
CA SER A 99 16.39 4.83 -0.47
C SER A 99 17.55 4.58 0.48
N SER A 100 18.66 5.27 0.24
CA SER A 100 19.80 5.35 1.17
C SER A 100 19.55 6.34 2.31
N ASP A 101 18.55 7.20 2.18
CA ASP A 101 18.21 8.18 3.21
C ASP A 101 17.56 7.49 4.42
N PRO A 102 18.01 7.79 5.64
CA PRO A 102 17.52 7.12 6.83
C PRO A 102 16.07 7.53 7.13
N SER A 103 15.24 6.54 7.48
CA SER A 103 13.91 6.78 8.07
C SER A 103 14.05 7.04 9.58
N GLN A 104 13.63 8.21 10.06
CA GLN A 104 13.63 8.53 11.48
C GLN A 104 12.44 7.85 12.15
N ILE A 105 12.70 6.94 13.11
CA ILE A 105 11.65 6.13 13.75
C ILE A 105 11.62 6.25 15.27
N VAL A 106 10.43 6.18 15.85
CA VAL A 106 10.20 6.11 17.31
C VAL A 106 9.82 4.69 17.69
N GLN A 107 10.76 3.94 18.26
CA GLN A 107 10.62 2.50 18.57
C GLN A 107 9.45 2.18 19.51
N GLN A 108 9.09 3.10 20.41
CA GLN A 108 7.96 2.94 21.32
C GLN A 108 6.66 2.64 20.56
N GLY A 109 6.44 3.25 19.40
CA GLY A 109 5.25 3.01 18.58
C GLY A 109 5.23 1.62 17.95
N ILE A 110 6.40 1.04 17.68
CA ILE A 110 6.55 -0.32 17.16
C ILE A 110 6.27 -1.32 18.27
N THR A 111 6.99 -1.21 19.39
CA THR A 111 6.89 -2.14 20.52
C THR A 111 5.53 -2.06 21.19
N GLY A 112 5.01 -0.86 21.45
CA GLY A 112 3.74 -0.66 22.15
C GLY A 112 2.52 -1.16 21.38
N LYS A 113 2.65 -1.36 20.06
CA LYS A 113 1.61 -1.92 19.20
C LYS A 113 1.94 -3.32 18.70
N GLU A 114 3.07 -3.91 19.08
CA GLU A 114 3.55 -5.22 18.59
C GLU A 114 3.56 -5.31 17.05
N LEU A 115 4.08 -4.27 16.39
CA LEU A 115 4.10 -4.21 14.92
C LEU A 115 5.13 -5.17 14.34
N SER A 116 4.79 -5.76 13.19
CA SER A 116 5.74 -6.50 12.35
C SER A 116 6.11 -5.67 11.11
N ILE A 117 7.40 -5.51 10.86
CA ILE A 117 7.91 -4.79 9.68
C ILE A 117 8.59 -5.80 8.75
N PHE A 118 8.17 -5.83 7.50
CA PHE A 118 8.69 -6.69 6.44
C PHE A 118 9.27 -5.85 5.32
N SER A 119 10.29 -6.36 4.65
CA SER A 119 10.82 -5.78 3.42
C SER A 119 10.74 -6.79 2.27
N SER A 120 10.73 -6.30 1.04
CA SER A 120 10.74 -7.14 -0.16
C SER A 120 11.59 -6.51 -1.26
N ARG A 121 12.40 -7.33 -1.93
CA ARG A 121 13.15 -6.98 -3.16
C ARG A 121 12.55 -7.61 -4.42
N LEU A 122 11.29 -8.06 -4.34
CA LEU A 122 10.51 -8.63 -5.45
C LEU A 122 11.12 -9.87 -6.14
N ASN A 123 12.08 -10.52 -5.49
CA ASN A 123 12.67 -11.78 -5.96
C ASN A 123 12.27 -12.92 -5.02
N ALA A 124 11.21 -13.64 -5.38
CA ALA A 124 10.64 -14.71 -4.55
C ALA A 124 10.05 -15.88 -5.35
N ASN A 125 10.59 -16.15 -6.55
CA ASN A 125 10.12 -17.20 -7.47
C ASN A 125 8.59 -17.19 -7.67
N LYS A 126 8.02 -16.00 -7.86
CA LYS A 126 6.55 -15.80 -7.97
C LYS A 126 6.03 -15.73 -9.40
N PHE A 127 6.89 -15.78 -10.42
CA PHE A 127 6.47 -15.72 -11.82
C PHE A 127 5.38 -16.76 -12.16
N PRO A 128 5.52 -18.07 -11.82
CA PRO A 128 4.46 -19.04 -12.11
C PRO A 128 3.12 -18.69 -11.44
N VAL A 129 3.16 -18.15 -10.22
CA VAL A 129 1.97 -17.75 -9.47
C VAL A 129 1.29 -16.54 -10.11
N VAL A 130 2.06 -15.54 -10.54
CA VAL A 130 1.52 -14.33 -11.18
C VAL A 130 0.97 -14.63 -12.57
N ILE A 131 1.59 -15.55 -13.32
CA ILE A 131 1.05 -16.04 -14.60
C ILE A 131 -0.32 -16.70 -14.40
N ASP A 132 -0.47 -17.59 -13.41
CA ASP A 132 -1.79 -18.18 -13.07
C ASP A 132 -2.84 -17.11 -12.75
N TRP A 133 -2.45 -16.05 -12.03
CA TRP A 133 -3.38 -14.95 -11.73
C TRP A 133 -3.83 -14.18 -12.96
N LEU A 134 -2.94 -13.98 -13.94
CA LEU A 134 -3.26 -13.34 -15.22
C LEU A 134 -4.18 -14.22 -16.06
N GLU A 135 -3.86 -15.51 -16.21
CA GLU A 135 -4.67 -16.47 -16.98
C GLU A 135 -6.09 -16.60 -16.43
N ARG A 136 -6.23 -16.48 -15.11
CA ARG A 136 -7.53 -16.53 -14.42
C ARG A 136 -8.25 -15.18 -14.36
N GLY A 137 -7.67 -14.12 -14.91
CA GLY A 137 -8.22 -12.76 -14.87
C GLY A 137 -8.35 -12.18 -13.46
N LEU A 138 -7.55 -12.65 -12.51
CA LEU A 138 -7.54 -12.14 -11.13
C LEU A 138 -6.82 -10.79 -11.04
N ILE A 139 -5.85 -10.57 -11.92
CA ILE A 139 -5.17 -9.28 -12.11
C ILE A 139 -5.14 -8.96 -13.62
N ASP A 140 -5.12 -7.67 -13.94
CA ASP A 140 -5.23 -7.14 -15.29
C ASP A 140 -4.30 -5.92 -15.45
N PRO A 141 -3.15 -6.06 -16.12
CA PRO A 141 -2.18 -4.98 -16.28
C PRO A 141 -2.76 -3.72 -16.93
N GLU A 142 -3.75 -3.85 -17.83
CA GLU A 142 -4.35 -2.72 -18.53
C GLU A 142 -5.07 -1.76 -17.57
N LYS A 143 -5.60 -2.28 -16.46
CA LYS A 143 -6.26 -1.46 -15.42
C LYS A 143 -5.30 -0.55 -14.65
N THR A 144 -4.00 -0.79 -14.73
CA THR A 144 -3.00 0.07 -14.08
C THR A 144 -2.78 1.38 -14.82
N GLY A 145 -3.22 1.50 -16.08
CA GLY A 145 -2.95 2.69 -16.91
C GLY A 145 -1.49 2.82 -17.35
N TYR A 146 -0.67 1.80 -17.10
CA TYR A 146 0.70 1.69 -17.60
C TYR A 146 0.74 0.60 -18.69
N PRO A 147 0.67 0.98 -19.98
CA PRO A 147 0.52 0.03 -21.09
C PRO A 147 1.74 -0.86 -21.35
N TYR A 148 2.80 -0.75 -20.54
CA TYR A 148 4.07 -1.46 -20.69
C TYR A 148 4.48 -2.23 -19.42
N LEU A 149 3.58 -2.37 -18.44
CA LEU A 149 3.72 -3.30 -17.32
C LEU A 149 3.16 -4.67 -17.72
#